data_AF-G8JYZ0-F1
#
_entry.id   AF-G8JYZ0-F1
#
_cell.length_a   1.000
_cell.length_b   1.000
_cell.length_c   1.000
_cell.angle_alpha   90.00
_cell.angle_beta   90.00
_cell.angle_gamma   90.00
#
_symmetry.space_group_name_H-M   'P 1'
#
loop_
_entity.id
_entity.type
_entity.pdbx_description
1 polymer ?
#
loop_
_entity_poly.entity_id
_entity_poly.type
_entity_poly.pdbx_seq_one_letter_code
_entity_poly.pdbx_strand_id
1 'polypeptide(L)' 'MDDDECAAIRDEGRDPSDPAVVSALDQVKRTLHLYRHLAWTFTADDLDTRTLHR' A
#
# COMPACT_ATOMS: atom_id res chain seq x y z
N MET A 1 0.08 12.43 -3.03
CA MET A 1 -1.30 12.28 -3.51
C MET A 1 -1.37 12.94 -4.87
N ASP A 2 -1.93 12.27 -5.86
CA ASP A 2 -2.10 12.79 -7.22
C ASP A 2 -3.54 13.28 -7.47
N ASP A 3 -3.79 13.85 -8.65
CA ASP A 3 -5.07 14.46 -8.99
C ASP A 3 -6.21 13.44 -9.08
N ASP A 4 -5.92 12.22 -9.55
CA ASP A 4 -6.90 11.13 -9.65
C ASP A 4 -7.31 10.63 -8.26
N GLU A 5 -6.34 10.48 -7.36
CA GLU A 5 -6.59 10.14 -5.96
C GLU A 5 -7.43 11.21 -5.25
N CYS A 6 -7.14 12.50 -5.50
CA CYS A 6 -7.94 13.58 -4.97
C CYS A 6 -9.39 13.54 -5.49
N ALA A 7 -9.58 13.23 -6.78
CA ALA A 7 -10.91 13.11 -7.37
C ALA A 7 -11.71 11.96 -6.74
N ALA A 8 -11.10 10.78 -6.58
CA ALA A 8 -11.73 9.63 -5.94
C ALA A 8 -12.11 9.90 -4.47
N ILE A 9 -11.22 10.56 -3.71
CA ILE A 9 -11.50 10.93 -2.31
C ILE A 9 -12.68 11.91 -2.22
N ARG A 10 -12.76 12.87 -3.13
CA ARG A 10 -13.88 13.84 -3.18
C ARG A 10 -15.19 13.17 -3.59
N ASP A 11 -15.16 12.20 -4.50
CA ASP A 11 -16.34 11.42 -4.91
C ASP A 11 -16.93 10.63 -3.73
N GLU A 12 -16.06 10.12 -2.84
CA GLU A 12 -16.42 9.49 -1.57
C GLU A 12 -16.88 10.49 -0.47
N GLY A 13 -16.98 11.78 -0.80
CA GLY A 13 -17.41 12.84 0.13
C GLY A 13 -16.39 13.16 1.23
N ARG A 14 -15.11 12.85 1.02
CA ARG A 14 -14.02 13.15 1.96
C ARG A 14 -13.20 14.35 1.49
N ASP A 15 -12.57 15.05 2.44
CA ASP A 15 -11.61 16.10 2.12
C ASP A 15 -10.22 15.49 1.91
N PRO A 16 -9.61 15.58 0.71
CA PRO A 16 -8.26 15.09 0.47
C PRO A 16 -7.20 15.86 1.26
N SER A 17 -7.51 17.06 1.76
CA SER A 17 -6.61 17.85 2.60
C SER A 17 -6.68 17.46 4.08
N ASP A 18 -7.65 16.62 4.46
CA ASP A 18 -7.78 16.13 5.84
C ASP A 18 -6.52 15.32 6.20
N PRO A 19 -5.77 15.70 7.25
CA PRO A 19 -4.58 14.97 7.69
C PRO A 19 -4.82 13.48 7.94
N ALA A 20 -6.03 13.09 8.39
CA ALA A 20 -6.39 11.70 8.60
C ALA A 20 -6.49 10.92 7.27
N VAL A 21 -7.05 11.54 6.24
CA VAL A 21 -7.16 10.97 4.89
C VAL A 21 -5.78 10.80 4.27
N VAL A 22 -4.94 11.84 4.37
CA VAL A 22 -3.56 11.80 3.88
C VAL A 22 -2.77 10.67 4.56
N SER A 23 -2.85 10.59 5.90
CA SER A 23 -2.15 9.56 6.68
C SER A 23 -2.62 8.14 6.33
N ALA A 24 -3.93 7.95 6.17
CA ALA A 24 -4.50 6.65 5.78
C ALA A 24 -4.05 6.23 4.37
N LEU A 25 -4.10 7.15 3.40
CA LEU A 25 -3.67 6.89 2.03
C LEU A 25 -2.17 6.53 1.98
N ASP A 26 -1.33 7.26 2.71
CA ASP A 26 0.10 6.96 2.81
C ASP A 26 0.37 5.56 3.39
N GLN A 27 -0.40 5.14 4.40
CA GLN A 27 -0.28 3.81 4.98
C GLN A 27 -0.66 2.70 3.96
N VAL A 28 -1.74 2.91 3.19
CA VAL A 28 -2.16 1.99 2.13
C VAL A 28 -1.07 1.88 1.06
N LYS A 29 -0.54 3.01 0.58
CA LYS A 29 0.52 3.02 -0.43
C LYS A 29 1.78 2.31 0.03
N ARG A 30 2.22 2.54 1.26
CA ARG A 30 3.38 1.85 1.83
C ARG A 30 3.16 0.34 1.90
N THR A 31 1.98 -0.08 2.33
CA THR A 31 1.61 -1.51 2.40
C THR A 31 1.63 -2.16 1.01
N LEU A 32 1.03 -1.50 0.01
CA LEU A 32 1.03 -1.99 -1.37
C LEU A 32 2.43 -2.02 -1.97
N HIS A 33 3.25 -1.00 -1.69
CA HIS A 33 4.63 -0.97 -2.14
C HIS A 33 5.45 -2.11 -1.53
N LEU A 34 5.28 -2.38 -0.23
CA LEU A 34 5.91 -3.51 0.45
C LEU A 34 5.47 -4.83 -0.16
N TYR A 35 4.17 -5.02 -0.38
CA TYR A 35 3.65 -6.23 -1.01
C TYR A 35 4.21 -6.43 -2.42
N ARG A 36 4.22 -5.38 -3.25
CA ARG A 36 4.81 -5.43 -4.59
C ARG A 36 6.30 -5.72 -4.55
N HIS A 37 7.02 -5.11 -3.60
CA HIS A 37 8.44 -5.36 -3.42
C HIS A 37 8.69 -6.83 -3.06
N LEU A 38 7.94 -7.38 -2.11
CA LEU A 38 8.02 -8.79 -1.72
C LEU A 38 7.66 -9.71 -2.89
N ALA A 39 6.57 -9.44 -3.62
CA ALA A 39 6.14 -10.23 -4.76
C ALA A 39 7.16 -10.23 -5.92
N TRP A 40 7.99 -9.20 -6.04
CA TRP A 40 9.05 -9.13 -7.06
C TRP A 40 10.42 -9.63 -6.58
N THR A 41 10.69 -9.61 -5.28
CA THR A 41 11.99 -10.03 -4.71
C THR A 41 11.98 -11.47 -4.21
N PHE A 42 10.82 -12.02 -3.89
CA PHE A 42 10.66 -13.38 -3.42
C PHE A 42 9.58 -14.07 -4.26
N THR A 43 9.92 -15.19 -4.87
CA THR A 43 8.87 -16.13 -5.30
C THR A 43 8.27 -16.80 -4.06
N ALA A 44 7.03 -17.30 -4.15
CA ALA A 44 6.41 -18.03 -3.04
C ALA A 44 7.30 -19.19 -2.53
N ASP A 45 8.11 -19.77 -3.43
CA ASP A 45 9.12 -20.81 -3.17
C ASP A 45 10.27 -20.33 -2.26
N ASP A 46 10.72 -19.08 -2.41
CA ASP A 46 11.77 -18.48 -1.57
C ASP A 46 11.30 -18.16 -0.15
N LEU A 47 9.99 -18.01 0.06
CA LEU A 47 9.37 -17.80 1.37
C LEU A 47 9.14 -19.12 2.12
N ASP A 48 8.80 -20.19 1.41
CA ASP A 48 8.54 -21.52 2.00
C ASP A 48 9.82 -22.16 2.55
N THR A 49 10.93 -22.04 1.82
CA THR A 49 12.26 -22.58 2.22
C THR A 49 12.86 -21.88 3.45
N ARG A 50 12.48 -20.64 3.76
CA ARG A 50 12.94 -19.92 4.96
C ARG A 50 12.20 -20.29 6.23
N THR A 51 10.99 -20.81 6.11
CA THR A 51 10.15 -21.19 7.28
C THR A 51 10.55 -22.55 7.84
N LEU A 52 11.26 -23.37 7.05
CA LEU A 52 11.68 -24.73 7.40
C LEU A 52 13.10 -24.83 7.99
N HIS A 53 13.85 -23.73 8.08
CA HIS A 53 15.23 -23.70 8.58
C HIS A 53 15.41 -23.02 9.95
N ARG A 54 14.39 -23.10 10.83
CA ARG A 54 14.52 -22.67 12.23
C ARG A 54 14.50 -23.83 13.21
#